data_AF-A0A6V7HMQ5-F1
#
_entry.id   AF-A0A6V7HMQ5-F1
#
_cell.length_a   1.000
_cell.length_b   1.000
_cell.length_c   1.000
_cell.angle_alpha   90.00
_cell.angle_beta   90.00
_cell.angle_gamma   90.00
#
_symmetry.space_group_name_H-M   'P 1'
#
loop_
_entity.id
_entity.type
_entity.pdbx_description
1 polymer ?
#
loop_
_entity_poly.entity_id
_entity_poly.type
_entity_poly.pdbx_seq_one_letter_code
_entity_poly.pdbx_strand_id
1 'polypeptide(L)' 'KLTTEKIPQIVLLTFDDAVNDLNKQLFEDLFERGRKNPNGCPITATFYVSHEWTDYSQVQNLYANGHEMASHTVS' A
#
# COMPACT_ATOMS: atom_id res chain seq x y z
N LYS A 1 13.93 -14.55 24.53
CA LYS A 1 14.26 -14.16 23.13
C LYS A 1 13.68 -15.22 22.20
N LEU A 2 12.98 -14.83 21.12
CA LEU A 2 12.45 -15.79 20.13
C LEU A 2 13.59 -16.36 19.28
N THR A 3 13.42 -17.58 18.76
CA THR A 3 14.32 -18.14 17.74
C THR A 3 13.94 -17.58 16.36
N THR A 4 14.88 -17.57 15.42
CA THR A 4 14.66 -17.00 14.08
C THR A 4 13.47 -17.63 13.37
N GLU A 5 13.25 -18.94 13.56
CA GLU A 5 12.18 -19.71 12.94
C GLU A 5 10.79 -19.34 13.49
N LYS A 6 10.73 -18.67 14.65
CA LYS A 6 9.49 -18.21 15.29
C LYS A 6 9.17 -16.75 14.99
N ILE A 7 10.04 -16.01 14.30
CA ILE A 7 9.84 -14.60 13.97
C ILE A 7 9.24 -14.49 12.57
N PRO A 8 8.07 -13.87 12.38
CA PRO A 8 7.53 -13.62 11.06
C PRO A 8 8.47 -12.73 10.25
N GLN A 9 8.80 -13.12 9.02
CA GLN A 9 9.47 -12.23 8.08
C GLN A 9 8.48 -11.17 7.59
N ILE A 10 8.73 -9.93 7.98
CA ILE A 10 7.94 -8.79 7.50
C ILE A 10 8.55 -8.29 6.19
N VAL A 11 7.70 -8.01 5.21
CA VAL A 11 8.07 -7.32 3.97
C VAL A 11 7.26 -6.03 3.90
N LEU A 12 7.94 -4.89 3.85
CA LEU A 12 7.32 -3.59 3.67
C LEU A 12 7.34 -3.24 2.19
N LEU A 13 6.17 -3.28 1.55
CA LEU A 13 6.01 -2.82 0.17
C LEU A 13 5.62 -1.35 0.20
N THR A 14 6.39 -0.52 -0.51
CA THR A 14 6.13 0.92 -0.61
C THR A 14 5.94 1.36 -2.06
N PHE A 15 5.13 2.38 -2.23
CA PHE A 15 4.99 3.13 -3.49
C PHE A 15 5.19 4.60 -3.21
N ASP A 16 5.98 5.24 -4.05
CA ASP A 16 6.31 6.65 -3.95
C ASP A 16 5.59 7.41 -5.06
N ASP A 17 5.37 8.70 -4.81
CA ASP A 17 4.83 9.70 -5.74
C ASP A 17 3.30 9.67 -5.91
N ALA A 18 2.81 10.18 -7.05
CA ALA A 18 1.42 10.50 -7.25
C ALA A 18 0.54 9.24 -7.35
N VAL A 19 -0.63 9.26 -6.73
CA VAL A 19 -1.69 8.24 -6.91
C VAL A 19 -2.73 8.78 -7.89
N ASN A 20 -2.94 8.11 -9.02
CA ASN A 20 -3.88 8.55 -10.05
C ASN A 20 -4.28 7.42 -11.02
N ASP A 21 -5.03 7.74 -12.07
CA ASP A 21 -5.55 6.77 -13.02
C ASP A 21 -4.47 5.95 -13.76
N LEU A 22 -3.23 6.45 -13.86
CA LEU A 22 -2.15 5.72 -14.51
C LEU A 22 -1.70 4.49 -13.71
N ASN A 23 -1.80 4.55 -12.38
CA ASN A 23 -1.36 3.46 -11.50
C ASN A 23 -2.51 2.70 -10.83
N LYS A 24 -3.74 3.20 -10.93
CA LYS A 24 -4.95 2.52 -10.40
C LYS A 24 -5.04 1.04 -10.75
N GLN A 25 -4.93 0.70 -12.05
CA GLN A 25 -5.05 -0.70 -12.48
C GLN A 25 -3.97 -1.61 -11.88
N LEU A 26 -2.76 -1.07 -11.69
CA LEU A 26 -1.67 -1.80 -11.03
C LEU A 26 -2.02 -2.11 -9.58
N PHE A 27 -2.56 -1.13 -8.85
CA PHE A 27 -2.94 -1.31 -7.45
C PHE A 27 -4.11 -2.29 -7.29
N GLU A 28 -5.13 -2.22 -8.14
CA GLU A 28 -6.22 -3.20 -8.19
C GLU A 28 -5.68 -4.62 -8.45
N ASP A 29 -4.78 -4.77 -9.42
CA ASP A 29 -4.18 -6.06 -9.77
C ASP A 29 -3.32 -6.65 -8.64
N LEU A 30 -2.69 -5.79 -7.83
CA LEU A 30 -1.87 -6.18 -6.70
C LEU A 30 -2.72 -6.57 -5.47
N PHE A 31 -3.68 -5.73 -5.11
CA PHE A 31 -4.33 -5.80 -3.79
C PHE A 31 -5.73 -6.42 -3.82
N GLU A 32 -6.44 -6.35 -4.95
CA GLU A 32 -7.84 -6.79 -5.03
C GLU A 32 -8.01 -8.20 -5.62
N ARG A 33 -6.93 -8.78 -6.16
CA ARG A 33 -6.93 -10.15 -6.73
C ARG A 33 -6.65 -11.26 -5.70
N GLY A 34 -7.04 -11.03 -4.44
CA GLY A 34 -7.09 -12.08 -3.41
C GLY A 34 -5.75 -12.49 -2.77
N ARG A 35 -4.69 -11.69 -2.90
CA ARG A 35 -3.42 -11.93 -2.19
C ARG A 35 -3.61 -11.74 -0.68
N LYS A 36 -3.24 -12.74 0.11
CA LYS A 36 -3.46 -12.76 1.56
C LYS A 36 -2.20 -13.14 2.33
N ASN A 37 -2.06 -12.55 3.50
CA ASN A 37 -1.07 -12.94 4.50
C ASN A 37 -1.44 -14.29 5.17
N PRO A 38 -0.52 -14.96 5.88
CA PRO A 38 -0.83 -16.22 6.59
C PRO A 38 -1.96 -16.12 7.63
N ASN A 39 -2.30 -14.91 8.09
CA ASN A 39 -3.43 -14.65 8.96
C ASN A 39 -4.79 -14.54 8.23
N GLY A 40 -4.81 -14.69 6.91
CA GLY A 40 -6.01 -14.61 6.08
C GLY A 40 -6.46 -13.19 5.70
N CYS A 41 -5.81 -12.15 6.22
CA CYS A 41 -6.06 -10.77 5.84
C CYS A 41 -5.44 -10.46 4.46
N PRO A 42 -6.01 -9.53 3.67
CA PRO A 42 -5.36 -9.01 2.47
C PRO A 42 -3.95 -8.47 2.78
N ILE A 43 -3.05 -8.55 1.80
CA ILE A 43 -1.76 -7.85 1.90
C ILE A 43 -1.99 -6.34 1.79
N THR A 44 -1.18 -5.56 2.49
CA THR A 44 -1.24 -4.09 2.47
C THR A 44 0.12 -3.51 2.07
N ALA A 45 0.15 -2.21 1.85
CA ALA A 45 1.33 -1.45 1.43
C ALA A 45 1.27 -0.05 2.03
N THR A 46 2.40 0.64 2.00
CA THR A 46 2.53 2.05 2.41
C THR A 46 2.74 2.93 1.19
N PHE A 47 1.93 3.96 1.04
CA PHE A 47 2.02 4.92 -0.07
C PHE A 47 2.60 6.23 0.46
N TYR A 48 3.80 6.58 0.00
CA TYR A 48 4.42 7.87 0.21
C TYR A 48 3.97 8.79 -0.92
N VAL A 49 2.91 9.56 -0.67
CA VAL A 49 2.17 10.31 -1.70
C VAL A 49 2.72 11.72 -1.84
N SER A 50 3.10 12.11 -3.07
CA SER A 50 3.41 13.49 -3.43
C SER A 50 2.14 14.24 -3.88
N HIS A 51 2.09 15.56 -3.68
CA HIS A 51 0.87 16.33 -3.98
C HIS A 51 0.58 16.43 -5.49
N GLU A 52 1.61 16.71 -6.29
CA GLU A 52 1.44 16.98 -7.72
C GLU A 52 0.85 15.76 -8.43
N TRP A 53 -0.22 15.96 -9.21
CA TRP A 53 -0.91 14.91 -9.99
C TRP A 53 -1.62 13.81 -9.19
N THR A 54 -1.80 13.98 -7.88
CA THR A 54 -2.52 13.02 -7.03
C THR A 54 -4.05 13.24 -7.07
N ASP A 55 -4.79 12.16 -7.32
CA ASP A 55 -6.22 12.07 -7.10
C ASP A 55 -6.52 11.61 -5.66
N TYR A 56 -6.89 12.57 -4.82
CA TYR A 56 -7.16 12.30 -3.41
C TYR A 56 -8.41 11.41 -3.16
N SER A 57 -9.29 11.25 -4.14
CA SER A 57 -10.39 10.28 -4.02
C SER A 57 -9.85 8.84 -4.05
N GLN A 58 -8.84 8.58 -4.88
CA GLN A 58 -8.18 7.29 -4.96
C GLN A 58 -7.32 7.03 -3.73
N VAL A 59 -6.63 8.06 -3.22
CA VAL A 59 -5.93 8.00 -1.92
C VAL A 59 -6.89 7.60 -0.80
N GLN A 60 -8.08 8.21 -0.74
CA GLN A 60 -9.10 7.87 0.25
C GLN A 60 -9.57 6.42 0.12
N ASN A 61 -9.75 5.92 -1.11
CA ASN A 61 -10.15 4.53 -1.36
C ASN A 61 -9.04 3.54 -0.93
N LEU A 62 -7.77 3.83 -1.23
CA LEU A 62 -6.64 3.01 -0.78
C LEU A 62 -6.56 2.98 0.75
N TYR A 63 -6.72 4.13 1.40
CA TYR A 63 -6.79 4.19 2.87
C TYR A 63 -7.97 3.38 3.43
N ALA A 64 -9.15 3.49 2.85
CA ALA A 64 -10.33 2.73 3.25
C ALA A 64 -10.15 1.21 3.08
N ASN A 65 -9.36 0.79 2.08
CA ASN A 65 -8.96 -0.60 1.85
C ASN A 65 -7.85 -1.09 2.80
N GLY A 66 -7.36 -0.23 3.71
CA GLY A 66 -6.41 -0.61 4.78
C GLY A 66 -4.94 -0.35 4.46
N HIS A 67 -4.63 0.38 3.38
CA HIS A 67 -3.28 0.82 3.07
C HIS A 67 -2.85 2.01 3.95
N GLU A 68 -1.56 2.12 4.22
CA GLU A 68 -0.99 3.25 4.98
C GLU A 68 -0.68 4.41 4.04
N MET A 69 -1.08 5.63 4.41
CA MET A 69 -0.76 6.85 3.66
C MET A 69 0.28 7.68 4.43
N ALA A 70 1.36 8.03 3.75
CA ALA A 70 2.45 8.86 4.25
C ALA A 70 2.74 10.01 3.27
N SER A 71 3.42 11.05 3.75
CA SER A 71 3.76 12.22 2.93
C SER A 71 5.04 11.97 2.14
N HIS A 72 5.01 12.31 0.84
CA HIS A 72 6.20 12.47 -0.01
C HIS A 72 6.27 13.89 -0.56
N THR A 73 6.12 14.86 0.34
CA THR A 73 6.18 16.32 0.08
C THR A 73 5.10 16.84 -0.88
N VAL A 74 5.09 18.16 -1.05
CA VAL A 74 4.16 18.86 -1.96
C VAL A 74 4.81 19.07 -3.34
N SER A 75 6.13 19.24 -3.37
CA SER A 75 6.95 19.57 -4.52
C SER A 75 8.34 18.99 -4.35
#